data_AF-A0A401U789-F1
#
_entry.id   AF-A0A401U789-F1
#
_cell.length_a   1.000
_cell.length_b   1.000
_cell.length_c   1.000
_cell.angle_alpha   90.00
_cell.angle_beta   90.00
_cell.angle_gamma   90.00
#
_symmetry.space_group_name_H-M   'P 1'
#
loop_
_entity.id
_entity.type
_entity.pdbx_description
1 polymer ?
#
loop_
_entity_poly.entity_id
_entity_poly.type
_entity_poly.pdbx_seq_one_letter_code
_entity_poly.pdbx_strand_id
1 'polypeptide(L)' 'MGSANKPNPSNSYLKYSNLALQLLLGIGLAGWLGYTLDQYLSITFPAFMLIFGFLAFGGMLYQIYRSLNKD' A
#
# COMPACT_ATOMS: atom_id res chain seq x y z
N MET A 1 -25.44 24.32 -19.08
CA MET A 1 -25.99 22.95 -19.18
C MET A 1 -24.88 21.93 -18.97
N GLY A 2 -25.05 21.03 -18.00
CA GLY A 2 -24.41 19.71 -17.94
C GLY A 2 -22.93 19.64 -17.58
N SER A 3 -22.59 19.77 -16.29
CA SER A 3 -21.31 19.30 -15.75
C SER A 3 -21.11 17.81 -16.07
N ALA A 4 -19.95 17.48 -16.62
CA ALA A 4 -19.52 16.13 -16.92
C ALA A 4 -19.52 15.23 -15.67
N ASN A 5 -20.55 14.41 -15.51
CA ASN A 5 -20.61 13.40 -14.46
C ASN A 5 -21.26 12.12 -15.00
N LYS A 6 -20.42 11.18 -15.45
CA LYS A 6 -20.77 9.76 -15.57
C LYS A 6 -19.52 8.91 -15.31
N PRO A 7 -19.28 8.43 -14.07
CA PRO A 7 -18.33 7.34 -13.86
C PRO A 7 -18.93 6.08 -14.49
N ASN A 8 -18.38 5.70 -15.64
CA ASN A 8 -18.86 4.59 -16.45
C ASN A 8 -18.63 3.25 -15.70
N PRO A 9 -19.63 2.36 -15.57
CA PRO A 9 -19.63 1.28 -14.58
C PRO A 9 -18.90 -0.02 -15.01
N SER A 10 -18.00 -0.01 -16.00
CA SER A 10 -17.55 -1.25 -16.66
C SER A 10 -16.04 -1.44 -16.82
N ASN A 11 -15.21 -0.78 -16.01
CA ASN A 11 -13.76 -0.94 -16.14
C ASN A 11 -13.11 -1.68 -14.97
N SER A 12 -13.59 -2.89 -14.72
CA SER A 12 -12.97 -3.81 -13.75
C SER A 12 -11.46 -3.96 -14.02
N TYR A 13 -11.04 -4.00 -15.28
CA TYR A 13 -9.62 -4.03 -15.66
C TYR A 13 -8.85 -2.79 -15.20
N LEU A 14 -9.35 -1.58 -15.44
CA LEU A 14 -8.71 -0.37 -14.88
C LEU A 14 -8.75 -0.36 -13.36
N LYS A 15 -9.81 -0.88 -12.74
CA LYS A 15 -9.92 -0.95 -11.28
C LYS A 15 -8.86 -1.88 -10.68
N TYR A 16 -8.64 -3.06 -11.27
CA TYR A 16 -7.56 -3.98 -10.87
C TYR A 16 -6.18 -3.41 -11.16
N SER A 17 -6.00 -2.72 -12.29
CA SER A 17 -4.75 -2.06 -12.62
C SER A 17 -4.42 -0.96 -11.60
N ASN A 18 -5.41 -0.16 -11.22
CA ASN A 18 -5.26 0.88 -10.21
C ASN A 18 -4.97 0.29 -8.81
N LEU A 19 -5.62 -0.82 -8.44
CA LEU A 19 -5.34 -1.55 -7.20
C LEU A 19 -3.93 -2.14 -7.20
N ALA A 20 -3.50 -2.75 -8.32
CA ALA A 20 -2.16 -3.30 -8.47
C ALA A 20 -1.10 -2.19 -8.38
N LEU A 21 -1.31 -1.07 -9.05
CA LEU A 21 -0.45 0.11 -8.94
C LEU A 21 -0.42 0.66 -7.51
N GLN A 22 -1.55 0.71 -6.83
CA GLN A 22 -1.63 1.16 -5.44
C GLN A 22 -0.86 0.24 -4.50
N LEU A 23 -0.93 -1.08 -4.69
CA LEU A 23 -0.15 -2.05 -3.93
C LEU A 23 1.35 -1.94 -4.25
N LEU A 24 1.70 -1.81 -5.53
CA LEU A 24 3.09 -1.72 -5.98
C LEU A 24 3.74 -0.41 -5.49
N LEU A 25 3.01 0.70 -5.55
CA LEU A 25 3.42 1.98 -4.95
C LEU A 25 3.52 1.88 -3.43
N GLY A 26 2.55 1.25 -2.76
CA GLY A 26 2.56 1.09 -1.31
C GLY A 26 3.77 0.27 -0.81
N ILE A 27 4.00 -0.89 -1.42
CA ILE A 27 5.13 -1.77 -1.09
C ILE A 27 6.46 -1.11 -1.49
N GLY A 28 6.52 -0.51 -2.69
CA GLY A 28 7.71 0.20 -3.16
C GLY A 28 8.09 1.38 -2.26
N LEU A 29 7.12 2.21 -1.87
CA LEU A 29 7.34 3.33 -0.96
C LEU A 29 7.71 2.86 0.45
N ALA A 30 7.04 1.84 0.98
CA ALA A 30 7.36 1.31 2.32
C ALA A 30 8.76 0.69 2.37
N GLY A 31 9.13 -0.11 1.36
CA GLY A 31 10.45 -0.71 1.24
C GLY A 31 11.54 0.34 1.02
N TRP A 32 11.29 1.33 0.16
CA TRP A 32 12.23 2.42 -0.09
C TRP A 32 12.41 3.32 1.14
N LEU A 33 11.33 3.68 1.84
CA LEU A 33 11.41 4.43 3.10
C LEU A 33 12.20 3.66 4.16
N GLY A 34 11.91 2.37 4.35
CA GLY A 34 12.66 1.53 5.30
C GLY A 34 14.15 1.45 4.96
N TYR A 35 14.46 1.21 3.69
CA TYR A 35 15.84 1.10 3.21
C TYR A 35 16.61 2.44 3.29
N THR A 36 16.01 3.54 2.84
CA THR A 36 16.63 4.87 2.92
C THR A 36 16.82 5.30 4.37
N LEU A 37 15.89 4.95 5.27
CA LEU A 37 16.01 5.27 6.69
C LEU A 37 17.12 4.43 7.35
N ASP A 38 17.19 3.13 7.05
CA ASP A 38 18.29 2.26 7.50
C ASP A 38 19.66 2.79 7.02
N GLN A 39 19.76 3.23 5.75
CA GLN A 39 20.97 3.84 5.21
C GLN A 39 21.28 5.20 5.85
N TYR A 40 20.27 6.05 6.06
CA TYR A 40 20.44 7.37 6.67
C TYR A 40 20.98 7.26 8.10
N LEU A 41 20.50 6.27 8.87
CA LEU A 41 21.01 5.99 10.20
C LEU A 41 22.30 5.13 10.19
N SER A 42 22.82 4.74 9.02
CA SER A 42 24.01 3.89 8.85
C SER A 42 23.96 2.61 9.70
N ILE A 43 22.76 2.06 9.89
CA ILE A 43 22.59 0.85 10.68
C ILE A 43 23.00 -0.34 9.80
N THR A 44 24.02 -1.08 10.22
CA THR A 44 24.46 -2.30 9.54
C THR A 44 23.37 -3.37 9.52
N PHE A 45 22.48 -3.34 10.50
CA PHE A 45 21.31 -4.20 10.59
C PHE A 45 20.06 -3.45 10.09
N PRO A 46 19.31 -3.97 9.10
CA PRO A 46 18.16 -3.29 8.49
C PRO A 46 16.92 -3.33 9.41
N ALA A 47 17.02 -2.67 10.55
CA ALA A 47 16.02 -2.67 11.60
C ALA A 47 14.73 -1.96 11.17
N PHE A 48 14.83 -0.83 10.47
CA PHE A 48 13.66 -0.10 10.00
C PHE A 48 12.96 -0.83 8.88
N MET A 49 13.69 -1.45 7.95
CA MET A 49 13.09 -2.29 6.91
C MET A 49 12.31 -3.46 7.54
N LEU A 50 12.83 -4.08 8.61
CA LEU A 50 12.10 -5.10 9.37
C LEU A 50 10.86 -4.54 10.07
N ILE A 51 10.98 -3.40 10.77
CA ILE A 51 9.85 -2.75 11.47
C ILE A 51 8.76 -2.35 10.47
N PHE A 52 9.12 -1.72 9.35
CA PHE A 52 8.20 -1.37 8.28
C PHE A 52 7.57 -2.61 7.65
N GLY A 53 8.34 -3.68 7.46
CA GLY A 53 7.83 -4.97 7.00
C GLY A 53 6.79 -5.55 7.95
N PHE A 54 7.08 -5.57 9.26
CA PHE A 54 6.14 -6.03 10.29
C PHE A 54 4.91 -5.13 10.40
N LEU A 55 5.06 -3.81 10.30
CA LEU A 55 3.95 -2.85 10.29
C LEU A 55 3.08 -3.02 9.05
N ALA A 56 3.68 -3.22 7.88
CA ALA A 56 2.94 -3.46 6.64
C ALA A 56 2.18 -4.79 6.72
N PHE A 57 2.83 -5.84 7.21
CA PHE A 57 2.22 -7.16 7.39
C PHE A 57 1.07 -7.11 8.41
N GLY A 58 1.31 -6.56 9.60
CA GLY A 58 0.28 -6.38 10.63
C GLY A 58 -0.85 -5.47 10.17
N GLY A 59 -0.52 -4.40 9.44
CA GLY A 59 -1.48 -3.48 8.83
C GLY A 59 -2.38 -4.17 7.80
N MET A 60 -1.82 -5.05 6.96
CA MET A 60 -2.59 -5.88 6.02
C MET A 60 -3.51 -6.84 6.75
N LEU A 61 -2.99 -7.56 7.75
CA LEU A 61 -3.80 -8.46 8.58
C LEU A 61 -4.95 -7.70 9.26
N TYR A 62 -4.68 -6.52 9.80
CA TYR A 62 -5.70 -5.66 10.40
C TYR A 62 -6.71 -5.17 9.37
N GLN A 63 -6.26 -4.79 8.17
CA GLN A 63 -7.15 -4.35 7.09
C GLN A 63 -8.11 -5.48 6.67
N ILE A 64 -7.57 -6.69 6.49
CA ILE A 64 -8.35 -7.89 6.15
C ILE A 64 -9.32 -8.21 7.28
N TYR A 65 -8.83 -8.27 8.52
CA TYR A 65 -9.67 -8.55 9.70
C TYR A 65 -10.81 -7.53 9.82
N ARG A 66 -10.50 -6.24 9.67
CA ARG A 66 -11.51 -5.18 9.73
C ARG A 66 -12.44 -5.17 8.52
N SER A 67 -11.99 -5.63 7.36
CA SER A 67 -12.86 -5.83 6.19
C SER A 67 -13.85 -6.96 6.46
N LEU A 68 -13.38 -8.08 7.02
CA LEU A 68 -14.21 -9.23 7.36
C LEU A 68 -15.18 -8.94 8.50
N ASN A 69 -14.79 -8.13 9.49
CA ASN A 69 -15.65 -7.75 10.62
C ASN A 69 -16.65 -6.64 10.30
N LYS A 70 -16.62 -6.09 9.08
CA LYS A 70 -17.53 -5.03 8.61
C LYS A 70 -18.63 -5.57 7.70
N ASP A 71 -18.54 -6.83 7.29
CA ASP A 71 -19.60 -7.60 6.65
C ASP A 71 -20.43 -8.35 7.71
#